data_AF-A0A2W4JZ38-F1
#
_entry.id   AF-A0A2W4JZ38-F1
#
_cell.length_a   1.000
_cell.length_b   1.000
_cell.length_c   1.000
_cell.angle_alpha   90.00
_cell.angle_beta   90.00
_cell.angle_gamma   90.00
#
_symmetry.space_group_name_H-M   'P 1'
#
loop_
_entity.id
_entity.type
_entity.pdbx_description
1 polymer ?
#
loop_
_entity_poly.entity_id
_entity_poly.type
_entity_poly.pdbx_seq_one_letter_code
_entity_poly.pdbx_strand_id
1 'polypeptide(L)'
;MFKFLLKTAATALTFMYLLPALPGIQFKGGFIDAAILAIIFAFLLWVVEVAAMMLATVWTITTLGLALLILIPLWIFGFWVFPALALELVAFVAPDHLSIHGVLPPILGGLTMMIISMLTGGFAATLKVYDKARGRD
;
A
#
# COMPACT_ATOMS: atom_id res chain seq x y z
N MET A 1 11.74 -15.95 3.14
CA MET A 1 10.43 -16.61 3.05
C MET A 1 9.50 -16.29 4.22
N PHE A 2 9.86 -16.60 5.48
CA PHE A 2 9.00 -16.36 6.65
C PHE A 2 8.47 -14.92 6.78
N LYS A 3 9.32 -13.91 6.54
CA LYS A 3 8.92 -12.49 6.56
C LYS A 3 7.83 -12.12 5.55
N PHE A 4 7.84 -12.76 4.39
CA PHE A 4 6.84 -12.53 3.35
C PHE A 4 5.49 -13.09 3.78
N LEU A 5 5.47 -14.32 4.33
CA LEU A 5 4.26 -14.94 4.88
C LEU A 5 3.67 -14.11 6.02
N LEU A 6 4.51 -13.60 6.92
CA LEU A 6 4.07 -12.78 8.05
C LEU A 6 3.50 -11.43 7.58
N LYS A 7 4.13 -10.80 6.58
CA LYS A 7 3.61 -9.59 5.94
C LYS A 7 2.24 -9.85 5.30
N THR A 8 2.13 -10.88 4.48
CA THR A 8 0.87 -11.23 3.80
C THR A 8 -0.23 -11.57 4.81
N ALA A 9 0.09 -12.32 5.87
CA ALA A 9 -0.86 -12.64 6.93
C ALA A 9 -1.32 -11.39 7.70
N ALA A 10 -0.40 -10.46 8.01
CA ALA A 10 -0.76 -9.20 8.65
C ALA A 10 -1.64 -8.31 7.75
N THR A 11 -1.33 -8.23 6.46
CA THR A 11 -2.16 -7.52 5.47
C THR A 11 -3.53 -8.18 5.34
N ALA A 12 -3.61 -9.50 5.32
CA ALA A 12 -4.88 -10.24 5.29
C ALA A 12 -5.72 -9.99 6.57
N LEU A 13 -5.09 -10.02 7.75
CA LEU A 13 -5.76 -9.66 9.00
C LEU A 13 -6.25 -8.22 9.00
N THR A 14 -5.53 -7.33 8.32
CA THR A 14 -5.96 -5.93 8.16
C THR A 14 -7.21 -5.83 7.30
N PHE A 15 -7.25 -6.55 6.17
CA PHE A 15 -8.45 -6.67 5.34
C PHE A 15 -9.65 -7.21 6.11
N MET A 16 -9.42 -8.19 6.98
CA MET A 16 -10.49 -8.86 7.72
C MET A 16 -11.01 -8.05 8.93
N TYR A 17 -10.14 -7.33 9.64
CA TYR A 17 -10.50 -6.70 10.92
C TYR A 17 -10.41 -5.17 10.92
N LEU A 18 -9.37 -4.59 10.30
CA LEU A 18 -9.15 -3.14 10.34
C LEU A 18 -9.96 -2.40 9.29
N LEU A 19 -10.00 -2.91 8.06
CA LEU A 19 -10.73 -2.30 6.95
C LEU A 19 -12.24 -2.19 7.21
N PRO A 20 -12.95 -3.25 7.66
CA PRO A 20 -14.37 -3.14 7.96
C PRO A 20 -14.68 -2.32 9.24
N ALA A 21 -13.67 -2.00 10.06
CA ALA A 21 -13.84 -1.06 11.17
C ALA A 21 -13.91 0.40 10.69
N LEU A 22 -13.53 0.69 9.45
CA LEU A 22 -13.65 2.01 8.85
C LEU A 22 -15.07 2.23 8.31
N PRO A 23 -15.71 3.37 8.61
CA PRO A 23 -17.06 3.65 8.11
C PRO A 23 -17.04 3.73 6.59
N GLY A 24 -17.90 2.93 5.92
CA GLY A 24 -18.04 2.93 4.46
C GLY A 24 -17.28 1.82 3.73
N ILE A 25 -16.56 0.92 4.43
CA ILE A 25 -15.95 -0.26 3.83
C ILE A 25 -16.69 -1.50 4.31
N GLN A 26 -17.17 -2.31 3.36
CA GLN A 26 -17.77 -3.60 3.67
C GLN A 26 -16.91 -4.69 3.08
N PHE A 27 -16.40 -5.57 3.95
CA PHE A 27 -15.68 -6.76 3.56
C PHE A 27 -16.58 -7.99 3.72
N LYS A 28 -16.65 -8.83 2.68
CA LYS A 28 -17.40 -10.08 2.67
C LYS A 28 -16.46 -11.22 2.24
N GLY A 29 -16.10 -12.07 3.19
CA GLY A 29 -15.25 -13.22 2.91
C GLY A 29 -14.63 -13.84 4.15
N GLY A 30 -13.95 -14.97 3.94
CA GLY A 30 -13.12 -15.63 4.94
C GLY A 30 -11.66 -15.15 4.91
N PHE A 31 -10.81 -15.80 5.71
CA PHE A 31 -9.38 -15.51 5.75
C PHE A 31 -8.69 -15.73 4.39
N ILE A 32 -9.14 -16.74 3.63
CA ILE A 32 -8.58 -17.05 2.30
C ILE A 32 -8.87 -15.89 1.33
N ASP A 33 -10.08 -15.36 1.33
CA ASP A 33 -10.45 -14.22 0.49
C ASP A 33 -9.63 -12.99 0.85
N ALA A 34 -9.43 -12.73 2.16
CA ALA A 34 -8.59 -11.64 2.65
C ALA A 34 -7.11 -11.80 2.24
N ALA A 35 -6.59 -13.03 2.21
CA ALA A 35 -5.23 -13.31 1.74
C ALA A 35 -5.08 -13.09 0.23
N ILE A 36 -6.09 -13.47 -0.57
CA ILE A 36 -6.12 -13.20 -2.01
C ILE A 36 -6.18 -11.69 -2.26
N LEU A 37 -7.05 -10.96 -1.55
CA LEU A 37 -7.13 -9.50 -1.62
C LEU A 37 -5.82 -8.82 -1.21
N ALA A 38 -5.11 -9.34 -0.22
CA ALA A 38 -3.79 -8.84 0.15
C ALA A 38 -2.76 -8.96 -0.99
N ILE A 39 -2.80 -10.06 -1.74
CA ILE A 39 -1.94 -10.25 -2.92
C ILE A 39 -2.35 -9.30 -4.04
N ILE A 40 -3.65 -9.20 -4.34
CA ILE A 40 -4.18 -8.29 -5.37
C ILE A 40 -3.82 -6.84 -5.04
N PHE A 41 -3.99 -6.42 -3.79
CA PHE A 41 -3.62 -5.09 -3.33
C PHE A 41 -2.13 -4.81 -3.50
N ALA A 42 -1.26 -5.74 -3.08
CA ALA A 42 0.18 -5.58 -3.24
C ALA A 42 0.58 -5.45 -4.72
N PHE A 43 -0.06 -6.22 -5.60
CA PHE A 43 0.15 -6.14 -7.04
C PHE A 43 -0.34 -4.81 -7.63
N LEU A 44 -1.56 -4.39 -7.30
CA LEU A 44 -2.13 -3.13 -7.79
C LEU A 44 -1.36 -1.91 -7.28
N LEU A 45 -0.94 -1.93 -6.02
CA LEU A 45 -0.08 -0.88 -5.46
C LEU A 45 1.22 -0.78 -6.25
N TRP A 46 1.87 -1.91 -6.53
CA TRP A 46 3.07 -1.94 -7.36
C TRP A 46 2.83 -1.38 -8.77
N VAL A 47 1.71 -1.74 -9.41
CA VAL A 47 1.34 -1.18 -10.72
C VAL A 47 1.17 0.34 -10.66
N VAL A 48 0.48 0.85 -9.64
CA VAL A 48 0.28 2.29 -9.44
C VAL A 48 1.61 3.02 -9.21
N GLU A 49 2.51 2.44 -8.40
CA GLU A 49 3.86 2.98 -8.16
C GLU A 49 4.69 3.05 -9.45
N VAL A 50 4.68 1.99 -10.26
CA VAL A 50 5.39 1.96 -11.54
C VAL A 50 4.81 2.98 -12.52
N ALA A 51 3.49 3.10 -12.60
CA ALA A 51 2.84 4.11 -13.44
C ALA A 51 3.21 5.53 -13.01
N ALA A 52 3.22 5.80 -11.70
CA ALA A 52 3.64 7.09 -11.15
C ALA A 52 5.11 7.40 -11.46
N MET A 53 6.01 6.42 -11.34
CA MET A 53 7.43 6.58 -11.70
C MET A 53 7.61 6.87 -13.20
N MET A 54 6.84 6.21 -14.07
CA MET A 54 6.89 6.48 -15.51
C MET A 54 6.42 7.90 -15.83
N LEU A 55 5.30 8.34 -15.26
CA LEU A 55 4.80 9.71 -15.43
C LEU A 55 5.81 10.75 -14.93
N ALA A 56 6.38 10.53 -13.74
CA ALA A 56 7.43 11.38 -13.17
C ALA A 56 8.65 11.51 -14.11
N THR A 57 9.07 10.39 -14.71
CA THR A 57 10.19 10.35 -15.65
C THR A 57 9.88 11.16 -16.90
N VAL A 58 8.71 10.94 -17.52
CA VAL A 58 8.27 11.66 -18.72
C VAL A 58 8.18 13.16 -18.45
N TRP A 59 7.61 13.58 -17.33
CA TRP A 59 7.53 14.99 -16.94
C TRP A 59 8.89 15.63 -16.69
N THR A 60 9.80 14.89 -16.07
CA THR A 60 11.16 15.39 -15.82
C THR A 60 11.91 15.61 -17.13
N ILE A 61 11.81 14.68 -18.08
CA ILE A 61 12.45 14.80 -19.41
C ILE A 61 11.84 15.96 -20.21
N THR A 62 10.51 16.03 -20.29
CA THR A 62 9.81 17.04 -21.11
C THR A 62 10.00 18.47 -20.61
N THR A 63 10.29 18.66 -19.33
CA THR A 63 10.49 19.98 -18.71
C THR A 63 11.96 20.31 -18.45
N LEU A 64 12.91 19.51 -18.96
CA LEU A 64 14.36 19.67 -18.71
C LEU A 64 14.70 19.75 -17.20
N GLY A 65 13.95 19.03 -16.37
CA GLY A 65 14.15 19.01 -14.91
C GLY A 65 13.39 20.08 -14.12
N LEU A 66 12.75 21.07 -14.75
CA LEU A 66 11.94 22.07 -14.03
C LEU A 66 10.74 21.45 -13.31
N ALA A 67 10.21 20.32 -13.81
CA ALA A 67 9.12 19.60 -13.14
C ALA A 67 9.50 19.14 -11.72
N LEU A 68 10.78 18.96 -11.38
CA LEU A 68 11.19 18.49 -10.05
C LEU A 68 10.66 19.39 -8.92
N LEU A 69 10.54 20.71 -9.15
CA LEU A 69 9.96 21.66 -8.19
C LEU A 69 8.51 21.34 -7.83
N ILE A 70 7.72 20.86 -8.79
CA ILE A 70 6.31 20.47 -8.60
C ILE A 70 6.22 18.99 -8.22
N LEU A 71 7.15 18.16 -8.70
CA LEU A 71 7.14 16.72 -8.50
C LEU A 71 7.37 16.35 -7.03
N ILE A 72 8.23 17.08 -6.30
CA ILE A 72 8.48 16.84 -4.88
C ILE A 72 7.20 16.98 -4.04
N PRO A 73 6.47 18.12 -4.06
CA PRO A 73 5.22 18.22 -3.31
C PRO A 73 4.17 17.24 -3.83
N LEU A 74 4.10 17.00 -5.14
CA LEU A 74 3.19 16.00 -5.71
C LEU A 74 3.49 14.58 -5.21
N TRP A 75 4.76 14.24 -4.98
CA TRP A 75 5.18 12.97 -4.38
C TRP A 75 4.69 12.83 -2.94
N ILE A 76 4.78 13.92 -2.16
CA ILE A 76 4.26 13.95 -0.79
C ILE A 76 2.76 13.69 -0.80
N PHE A 77 1.99 14.29 -1.72
CA PHE A 77 0.57 13.99 -1.86
C PHE A 77 0.32 12.56 -2.38
N GLY A 78 1.11 12.13 -3.36
CA GLY A 78 1.05 10.79 -3.95
C GLY A 78 1.22 9.69 -2.90
N PHE A 79 2.07 9.91 -1.90
CA PHE A 79 2.23 8.98 -0.78
C PHE A 79 0.90 8.64 -0.07
N TRP A 80 -0.04 9.58 0.01
CA TRP A 80 -1.37 9.35 0.60
C TRP A 80 -2.36 8.80 -0.42
N VAL A 81 -2.25 9.27 -1.67
CA VAL A 81 -3.22 8.99 -2.73
C VAL A 81 -2.99 7.63 -3.38
N PHE A 82 -1.74 7.20 -3.61
CA PHE A 82 -1.44 5.91 -4.25
C PHE A 82 -1.99 4.69 -3.51
N PRO A 83 -1.83 4.54 -2.18
CA PRO A 83 -2.43 3.41 -1.48
C PRO A 83 -3.96 3.48 -1.44
N ALA A 84 -4.55 4.68 -1.48
CA ALA A 84 -6.00 4.85 -1.58
C ALA A 84 -6.52 4.41 -2.96
N LEU A 85 -5.86 4.85 -4.03
CA LEU A 85 -6.17 4.43 -5.40
C LEU A 85 -5.98 2.93 -5.58
N ALA A 86 -4.91 2.34 -5.02
CA ALA A 86 -4.72 0.90 -5.06
C ALA A 86 -5.88 0.15 -4.39
N LEU A 87 -6.37 0.65 -3.24
CA LEU A 87 -7.50 0.05 -2.54
C LEU A 87 -8.82 0.20 -3.32
N GLU A 88 -9.03 1.35 -3.98
CA GLU A 88 -10.17 1.58 -4.87
C GLU A 88 -10.14 0.66 -6.10
N LEU A 89 -8.96 0.45 -6.68
CA LEU A 89 -8.76 -0.51 -7.76
C LEU A 89 -9.03 -1.95 -7.29
N VAL A 90 -8.64 -2.31 -6.06
CA VAL A 90 -9.00 -3.61 -5.48
C VAL A 90 -10.52 -3.76 -5.38
N ALA A 91 -11.22 -2.73 -4.91
CA ALA A 91 -12.69 -2.73 -4.82
C ALA A 91 -13.33 -2.89 -6.21
N PHE A 92 -12.73 -2.28 -7.24
CA PHE A 92 -13.20 -2.41 -8.62
C PHE A 92 -12.96 -3.81 -9.20
N VAL A 93 -11.84 -4.45 -8.86
CA VAL A 93 -11.48 -5.80 -9.33
C VAL A 93 -12.25 -6.89 -8.59
N ALA A 94 -12.56 -6.69 -7.32
CA ALA A 94 -13.24 -7.67 -6.45
C ALA A 94 -14.46 -7.07 -5.72
N PRO A 95 -15.48 -6.59 -6.45
CA PRO A 95 -16.63 -5.88 -5.87
C PRO A 95 -17.48 -6.76 -4.96
N ASP A 96 -17.51 -8.08 -5.19
CA ASP A 96 -18.26 -9.04 -4.38
C ASP A 96 -17.67 -9.21 -2.97
N HIS A 97 -16.36 -8.99 -2.83
CA HIS A 97 -15.63 -9.20 -1.58
C HIS A 97 -15.31 -7.90 -0.84
N LEU A 98 -15.20 -6.78 -1.55
CA LEU A 98 -14.84 -5.49 -0.96
C LEU A 98 -15.61 -4.36 -1.64
N SER A 99 -16.57 -3.78 -0.92
CA SER A 99 -17.29 -2.58 -1.38
C SER A 99 -16.84 -1.37 -0.58
N ILE A 100 -16.51 -0.28 -1.27
CA ILE A 100 -16.16 0.98 -0.64
C ILE A 100 -17.15 2.06 -1.07
N HIS A 101 -17.70 2.78 -0.10
CA HIS A 101 -18.63 3.88 -0.32
C HIS A 101 -18.04 5.20 0.21
N GLY A 102 -17.88 6.18 -0.68
CA GLY A 102 -17.36 7.50 -0.36
C GLY A 102 -15.85 7.64 -0.60
N VAL A 103 -15.36 8.89 -0.54
CA VAL A 103 -13.98 9.26 -0.90
C VAL A 103 -13.01 9.12 0.29
N LEU A 104 -13.51 9.31 1.51
CA LEU A 104 -12.70 9.26 2.73
C LEU A 104 -12.25 7.84 3.12
N PRO A 105 -13.09 6.78 2.99
CA PRO A 105 -12.71 5.44 3.42
C PRO A 105 -11.54 4.82 2.63
N PRO A 106 -11.43 4.97 1.28
CA PRO A 106 -10.25 4.53 0.53
C PRO A 106 -8.95 5.13 1.07
N ILE A 107 -8.97 6.43 1.43
CA ILE A 107 -7.80 7.14 1.96
C ILE A 107 -7.37 6.55 3.30
N LEU A 108 -8.32 6.37 4.23
CA LEU A 108 -8.04 5.80 5.55
C LEU A 108 -7.61 4.33 5.45
N GLY A 109 -8.26 3.55 4.58
CA GLY A 109 -7.93 2.15 4.33
C GLY A 109 -6.54 1.99 3.72
N GLY A 110 -6.22 2.79 2.72
CA GLY A 110 -4.88 2.83 2.13
C GLY A 110 -3.80 3.21 3.15
N LEU A 111 -4.09 4.20 4.01
CA LEU A 111 -3.15 4.65 5.03
C LEU A 111 -2.86 3.55 6.08
N THR A 112 -3.89 2.88 6.56
CA THR A 112 -3.74 1.80 7.54
C THR A 112 -2.92 0.64 6.97
N MET A 113 -3.15 0.30 5.69
CA MET A 113 -2.35 -0.70 4.98
C MET A 113 -0.89 -0.32 4.84
N MET A 114 -0.62 0.94 4.55
CA MET A 114 0.74 1.46 4.47
C MET A 114 1.46 1.40 5.82
N ILE A 115 0.79 1.81 6.91
CA ILE A 115 1.32 1.72 8.28
C ILE A 115 1.69 0.27 8.60
N ILE A 116 0.83 -0.68 8.27
CA ILE A 116 1.06 -2.10 8.55
C ILE A 116 2.19 -2.66 7.69
N SER A 117 2.27 -2.26 6.42
CA SER A 117 3.39 -2.59 5.54
C SER A 117 4.72 -2.06 6.10
N MET A 118 4.73 -0.85 6.67
CA MET A 118 5.91 -0.25 7.31
C MET A 118 6.31 -0.98 8.60
N LEU A 119 5.34 -1.32 9.46
CA LEU A 119 5.57 -2.06 10.71
C LEU A 119 6.07 -3.49 10.45
N THR A 120 5.57 -4.14 9.41
CA THR A 120 5.95 -5.52 9.07
C THR A 120 7.21 -5.62 8.21
N GLY A 121 7.52 -4.60 7.42
CA GLY A 121 8.65 -4.60 6.48
C GLY A 121 9.90 -3.84 6.95
N GLY A 122 9.73 -2.69 7.62
CA GLY A 122 10.82 -1.70 7.79
C GLY A 122 11.64 -1.85 9.07
N PHE A 123 11.02 -2.14 10.21
CA PHE A 123 11.70 -2.04 11.51
C PHE A 123 12.65 -3.23 11.78
N ALA A 124 12.21 -4.45 11.47
CA ALA A 124 12.98 -5.67 11.73
C ALA A 124 14.16 -5.88 10.74
N ALA A 125 14.11 -5.27 9.56
CA ALA A 125 15.22 -5.30 8.60
C ALA A 125 16.32 -4.30 9.00
N THR A 126 15.92 -3.10 9.43
CA THR A 126 16.85 -2.05 9.90
C THR A 126 17.58 -2.47 11.16
N LEU A 127 16.90 -3.11 12.13
CA LEU A 127 17.54 -3.65 13.34
C LEU A 127 18.58 -4.72 13.01
N LYS A 128 18.30 -5.63 12.07
CA LYS A 128 19.27 -6.66 11.65
C LYS A 128 20.50 -6.08 10.95
N VAL A 129 20.32 -5.05 10.13
CA VAL A 129 21.44 -4.36 9.48
C VAL A 129 22.26 -3.59 10.51
N TYR A 130 21.60 -2.99 11.50
CA TYR A 130 22.27 -2.28 12.59
C TYR A 130 23.03 -3.22 13.53
N ASP A 131 22.46 -4.37 13.89
CA ASP A 131 23.14 -5.38 14.73
C ASP A 131 24.34 -5.99 14.01
N LYS A 132 24.18 -6.31 12.71
CA LYS A 132 25.27 -6.80 11.87
C LYS A 132 26.39 -5.77 11.70
N ALA A 133 26.04 -4.48 11.59
CA ALA A 133 27.02 -3.38 11.59
C ALA A 133 27.71 -3.18 12.95
N ARG A 134 27.15 -3.73 14.04
CA ARG A 134 27.68 -3.62 15.40
C ARG A 134 28.50 -4.83 15.86
N GLY A 135 28.66 -5.84 14.99
CA GLY A 135 29.51 -7.01 15.26
C GLY A 135 29.06 -7.87 16.43
N ARG A 136 27.75 -7.88 16.74
CA ARG A 136 27.17 -8.76 17.77
C ARG A 136 26.51 -9.94 17.08
N ASP A 137 27.27 -11.00 16.90
CA ASP A 137 26.75 -12.35 16.64
C ASP A 137 26.78 -13.16 17.94
#